data_AF-A0A662I628-F1
#
_entry.id   AF-A0A662I628-F1
#
_cell.length_a   1.000
_cell.length_b   1.000
_cell.length_c   1.000
_cell.angle_alpha   90.00
_cell.angle_beta   90.00
_cell.angle_gamma   90.00
#
_symmetry.space_group_name_H-M   'P 1'
#
loop_
_entity.id
_entity.type
_entity.pdbx_description
1 polymer ?
#
loop_
_entity_poly.entity_id
_entity_poly.type
_entity_poly.pdbx_seq_one_letter_code
_entity_poly.pdbx_strand_id
1 'polypeptide(L)'
;MRVYVYWKRGVSASDGYLSNGLWFSTLMGGGFPEMFMYLTRSNVSRVREYYDPSPADEIVYSGDTWITAAYYSPGIFAAQWNESLGRALIMDEEGVEYLNSQPKPVLGVTHFSPSGEQRSLEHWACWYDTSVEISWGTVHAYQLVLFMFKPTGGAAASWRDGWVNAYVYAPMFLEAYAPLQEYGTEEGAAAQAPGGSFKLTAERPGSLSGTLSFKARTRGRIITSEARIRVRPGDLVELVVDDSDGGLLAMGFDGYLSLQEVHVAELRINGRVVATDVDIVKTTGLKAQPSTVSSSLKLVVTGEGYTYLEVGGTVLIDGNSTQLIEIYGVRPGGREGMYISWSAALTEAFGVAERVEIEG
;
A
#
# COMPACT_ATOMS: atom_id res chain seq x y z
N MET A 1 -7.01 2.02 -3.06
CA MET A 1 -7.66 2.73 -1.93
C MET A 1 -7.89 1.72 -0.82
N ARG A 2 -7.61 2.05 0.45
CA ARG A 2 -8.04 1.21 1.58
C ARG A 2 -9.52 1.44 1.85
N VAL A 3 -10.29 0.36 1.86
CA VAL A 3 -11.73 0.36 2.15
C VAL A 3 -11.92 -0.12 3.58
N TYR A 4 -12.67 0.63 4.38
CA TYR A 4 -13.04 0.26 5.74
C TYR A 4 -14.56 0.19 5.86
N VAL A 5 -15.10 -1.00 6.12
CA VAL A 5 -16.54 -1.21 6.37
C VAL A 5 -16.74 -1.52 7.84
N TYR A 6 -17.43 -0.63 8.55
CA TYR A 6 -17.73 -0.79 9.97
C TYR A 6 -19.21 -1.16 10.18
N TRP A 7 -19.43 -2.35 10.74
CA TRP A 7 -20.75 -2.85 11.09
C TRP A 7 -21.16 -2.36 12.48
N LYS A 8 -21.69 -1.13 12.52
CA LYS A 8 -22.23 -0.51 13.75
C LYS A 8 -23.35 -1.33 14.39
N ARG A 9 -24.05 -2.14 13.61
CA ARG A 9 -25.02 -3.15 14.06
C ARG A 9 -24.64 -4.46 13.39
N GLY A 10 -24.67 -5.56 14.14
CA GLY A 10 -24.54 -6.89 13.54
C GLY A 10 -25.71 -7.19 12.59
N VAL A 11 -25.52 -8.20 11.76
CA VAL A 11 -26.51 -8.76 10.84
C VAL A 11 -26.61 -10.26 11.13
N SER A 12 -27.81 -10.79 11.17
CA SER A 12 -28.07 -12.21 11.39
C SER A 12 -29.16 -12.69 10.45
N ALA A 13 -29.32 -14.02 10.30
CA ALA A 13 -30.43 -14.58 9.53
C ALA A 13 -31.82 -14.08 10.00
N SER A 14 -31.95 -13.68 11.27
CA SER A 14 -33.19 -13.13 11.82
C SER A 14 -33.56 -11.73 11.28
N ASP A 15 -32.62 -11.04 10.63
CA ASP A 15 -32.85 -9.76 9.93
C ASP A 15 -33.49 -9.95 8.54
N GLY A 16 -33.78 -11.19 8.12
CA GLY A 16 -34.48 -11.50 6.87
C GLY A 16 -33.70 -11.01 5.65
N TYR A 17 -34.37 -10.29 4.74
CA TYR A 17 -33.76 -9.78 3.50
C TYR A 17 -32.53 -8.89 3.72
N LEU A 18 -32.36 -8.28 4.90
CA LEU A 18 -31.16 -7.49 5.21
C LEU A 18 -29.90 -8.34 5.41
N SER A 19 -30.07 -9.63 5.67
CA SER A 19 -28.98 -10.60 5.77
C SER A 19 -28.70 -11.32 4.46
N ASN A 20 -29.55 -11.14 3.45
CA ASN A 20 -29.43 -11.84 2.17
C ASN A 20 -28.64 -11.01 1.16
N GLY A 21 -27.65 -11.64 0.54
CA GLY A 21 -26.77 -10.96 -0.40
C GLY A 21 -25.81 -10.00 0.30
N LEU A 22 -24.51 -10.15 0.03
CA LEU A 22 -23.51 -9.21 0.51
C LEU A 22 -22.52 -8.92 -0.60
N TRP A 23 -22.35 -7.64 -0.94
CA TRP A 23 -21.43 -7.19 -1.97
C TRP A 23 -20.22 -6.52 -1.34
N PHE A 24 -19.03 -6.86 -1.82
CA PHE A 24 -17.82 -6.09 -1.51
C PHE A 24 -17.59 -5.02 -2.56
N SER A 25 -17.91 -5.31 -3.82
CA SER A 25 -17.79 -4.32 -4.88
C SER A 25 -18.79 -4.55 -5.99
N THR A 26 -19.14 -3.45 -6.66
CA THR A 26 -20.01 -3.42 -7.82
C THR A 26 -19.47 -2.39 -8.80
N LEU A 27 -18.99 -2.85 -9.95
CA LEU A 27 -18.60 -2.00 -11.08
C LEU A 27 -19.83 -1.76 -11.95
N MET A 28 -20.35 -0.53 -11.95
CA MET A 28 -21.53 -0.13 -12.75
C MET A 28 -21.27 1.11 -13.62
N GLY A 29 -22.17 1.33 -14.58
CA GLY A 29 -22.33 2.60 -15.29
C GLY A 29 -21.42 2.81 -16.49
N GLY A 30 -21.86 3.66 -17.44
CA GLY A 30 -21.11 4.22 -18.58
C GLY A 30 -20.72 3.25 -19.70
N GLY A 31 -21.52 3.18 -20.78
CA GLY A 31 -21.24 2.35 -21.95
C GLY A 31 -21.61 0.88 -21.76
N PHE A 32 -21.87 0.19 -22.87
CA PHE A 32 -22.34 -1.20 -22.89
C PHE A 32 -21.11 -2.13 -22.91
N PRO A 33 -20.84 -2.93 -21.87
CA PRO A 33 -19.76 -3.92 -21.94
C PRO A 33 -20.12 -4.99 -22.98
N GLU A 34 -19.15 -5.36 -23.81
CA GLU A 34 -19.27 -6.45 -24.79
C GLU A 34 -18.44 -7.66 -24.37
N MET A 35 -17.39 -7.43 -23.59
CA MET A 35 -16.50 -8.44 -23.06
C MET A 35 -16.33 -8.25 -21.55
N PHE A 36 -16.10 -9.34 -20.85
CA PHE A 36 -15.58 -9.31 -19.49
C PHE A 36 -14.54 -10.40 -19.28
N MET A 37 -13.74 -10.21 -18.24
CA MET A 37 -12.69 -11.12 -17.85
C MET A 37 -12.55 -11.13 -16.35
N TYR A 38 -12.17 -12.27 -15.81
CA TYR A 38 -11.81 -12.39 -14.41
C TYR A 38 -10.75 -13.45 -14.19
N LEU A 39 -10.04 -13.32 -13.08
CA LEU A 39 -9.22 -14.37 -12.52
C LEU A 39 -10.04 -15.19 -11.52
N THR A 40 -9.76 -16.49 -11.45
CA THR A 40 -10.16 -17.32 -10.31
C THR A 40 -9.15 -17.18 -9.16
N ARG A 41 -9.47 -17.72 -7.98
CA ARG A 41 -8.51 -17.85 -6.86
C ARG A 41 -7.22 -18.59 -7.25
N SER A 42 -7.29 -19.48 -8.24
CA SER A 42 -6.13 -20.16 -8.84
C SER A 42 -5.44 -19.37 -9.95
N ASN A 43 -5.76 -18.09 -10.11
CA ASN A 43 -5.22 -17.19 -11.13
C ASN A 43 -5.44 -17.67 -12.57
N VAL A 44 -6.52 -18.42 -12.81
CA VAL A 44 -6.92 -18.82 -14.16
C VAL A 44 -7.72 -17.71 -14.81
N SER A 45 -7.18 -17.12 -15.87
CA SER A 45 -7.87 -16.12 -16.68
C SER A 45 -9.06 -16.71 -17.43
N ARG A 46 -10.21 -16.07 -17.29
CA ARG A 46 -11.46 -16.40 -18.00
C ARG A 46 -11.91 -15.16 -18.75
N VAL A 47 -11.89 -15.18 -20.09
CA VAL A 47 -12.35 -14.10 -20.96
C VAL A 47 -13.64 -14.55 -21.64
N ARG A 48 -14.68 -13.71 -21.64
CA ARG A 48 -16.02 -14.06 -22.11
C ARG A 48 -16.72 -12.89 -22.78
N GLU A 49 -17.68 -13.21 -23.64
CA GLU A 49 -18.62 -12.23 -24.18
C GLU A 49 -19.68 -11.91 -23.13
N TYR A 50 -20.03 -10.64 -22.97
CA TYR A 50 -20.98 -10.21 -21.94
C TYR A 50 -22.38 -10.81 -22.18
N TYR A 51 -22.79 -10.92 -23.44
CA TYR A 51 -24.10 -11.43 -23.83
C TYR A 51 -24.22 -12.96 -23.83
N ASP A 52 -23.08 -13.67 -23.75
CA ASP A 52 -23.01 -15.12 -23.56
C ASP A 52 -22.09 -15.44 -22.38
N PRO A 53 -22.62 -15.41 -21.14
CA PRO A 53 -21.82 -15.66 -19.94
C PRO A 53 -21.36 -17.13 -19.81
N SER A 54 -21.74 -18.02 -20.72
CA SER A 54 -21.46 -19.45 -20.58
C SER A 54 -19.97 -19.80 -20.79
N PRO A 55 -19.47 -20.88 -20.17
CA PRO A 55 -20.01 -21.54 -18.98
C PRO A 55 -19.88 -20.67 -17.73
N ALA A 56 -21.01 -20.42 -17.07
CA ALA A 56 -21.09 -19.93 -15.69
C ALA A 56 -21.44 -21.09 -14.76
N ASP A 57 -21.06 -20.99 -13.48
CA ASP A 57 -21.36 -22.02 -12.50
C ASP A 57 -22.85 -22.03 -12.13
N GLU A 58 -23.47 -20.84 -12.14
CA GLU A 58 -24.90 -20.66 -11.94
C GLU A 58 -25.40 -19.53 -12.86
N ILE A 59 -26.59 -19.68 -13.46
CA ILE A 59 -27.24 -18.62 -14.23
C ILE A 59 -28.68 -18.49 -13.76
N VAL A 60 -29.06 -17.28 -13.36
CA VAL A 60 -30.42 -16.92 -12.97
C VAL A 60 -31.14 -16.36 -14.19
N TYR A 61 -32.34 -16.88 -14.45
CA TYR A 61 -33.20 -16.45 -15.56
C TYR A 61 -34.50 -15.83 -15.06
N SER A 62 -35.03 -14.90 -15.85
CA SER A 62 -36.41 -14.42 -15.75
C SER A 62 -37.07 -14.64 -17.11
N GLY A 63 -37.90 -15.69 -17.21
CA GLY A 63 -38.34 -16.20 -18.51
C GLY A 63 -37.16 -16.71 -19.34
N ASP A 64 -37.08 -16.29 -20.60
CA ASP A 64 -35.98 -16.66 -21.52
C ASP A 64 -34.77 -15.73 -21.43
N THR A 65 -34.82 -14.71 -20.55
CA THR A 65 -33.75 -13.72 -20.39
C THR A 65 -32.88 -14.07 -19.20
N TRP A 66 -31.58 -14.22 -19.41
CA TRP A 66 -30.63 -14.35 -18.31
C TRP A 66 -30.47 -12.99 -17.59
N ILE A 67 -30.44 -13.04 -16.26
CA ILE A 67 -30.43 -11.86 -15.39
C ILE A 67 -29.04 -11.70 -14.78
N THR A 68 -28.52 -12.78 -14.22
CA THR A 68 -27.25 -12.79 -13.50
C THR A 68 -26.57 -14.12 -13.74
N ALA A 69 -25.26 -14.09 -13.97
CA ALA A 69 -24.40 -15.27 -14.01
C ALA A 69 -23.41 -15.22 -12.84
N ALA A 70 -23.16 -16.37 -12.23
CA ALA A 70 -22.24 -16.54 -11.11
C ALA A 70 -21.01 -17.35 -11.52
N TYR A 71 -19.85 -16.91 -11.06
CA TYR A 71 -18.61 -17.66 -11.17
C TYR A 71 -17.99 -17.84 -9.79
N TYR A 72 -17.76 -19.10 -9.41
CA TYR A 72 -17.18 -19.45 -8.13
C TYR A 72 -15.69 -19.18 -8.08
N SER A 73 -15.18 -19.06 -6.85
CA SER A 73 -13.78 -18.81 -6.55
C SER A 73 -13.26 -17.54 -7.22
N PRO A 74 -13.88 -16.37 -6.98
CA PRO A 74 -13.39 -15.10 -7.51
C PRO A 74 -11.95 -14.85 -7.09
N GLY A 75 -11.14 -14.35 -8.01
CA GLY A 75 -9.75 -13.96 -7.77
C GLY A 75 -9.58 -12.45 -7.62
N ILE A 76 -8.32 -12.01 -7.71
CA ILE A 76 -7.93 -10.62 -7.46
C ILE A 76 -8.34 -9.64 -8.54
N PHE A 77 -8.68 -10.09 -9.75
CA PHE A 77 -8.86 -9.22 -10.90
C PHE A 77 -10.17 -9.51 -11.62
N ALA A 78 -10.89 -8.46 -11.96
CA ALA A 78 -12.05 -8.52 -12.83
C ALA A 78 -12.14 -7.26 -13.70
N ALA A 79 -12.52 -7.40 -14.96
CA ALA A 79 -12.67 -6.29 -15.90
C ALA A 79 -13.84 -6.49 -16.86
N GLN A 80 -14.43 -5.39 -17.30
CA GLN A 80 -15.42 -5.38 -18.39
C GLN A 80 -15.17 -4.21 -19.34
N TRP A 81 -15.35 -4.40 -20.64
CA TRP A 81 -15.03 -3.40 -21.66
C TRP A 81 -15.81 -3.57 -22.97
N ASN A 82 -15.72 -2.56 -23.84
CA ASN A 82 -16.14 -2.58 -25.24
C ASN A 82 -15.05 -1.98 -26.15
N GLU A 83 -15.36 -1.54 -27.36
CA GLU A 83 -14.35 -0.94 -28.25
C GLU A 83 -13.76 0.39 -27.74
N SER A 84 -14.51 1.12 -26.91
CA SER A 84 -14.23 2.52 -26.55
C SER A 84 -13.76 2.72 -25.12
N LEU A 85 -14.22 1.88 -24.18
CA LEU A 85 -14.01 2.06 -22.75
C LEU A 85 -13.94 0.71 -22.04
N GLY A 86 -12.99 0.60 -21.13
CA GLY A 86 -12.88 -0.51 -20.20
C GLY A 86 -12.83 -0.05 -18.75
N ARG A 87 -13.25 -0.95 -17.85
CA ARG A 87 -13.15 -0.79 -16.40
C ARG A 87 -12.57 -2.04 -15.80
N ALA A 88 -11.67 -1.87 -14.86
CA ALA A 88 -11.10 -2.96 -14.12
C ALA A 88 -11.14 -2.68 -12.63
N LEU A 89 -11.22 -3.77 -11.88
CA LEU A 89 -11.08 -3.80 -10.45
C LEU A 89 -9.98 -4.80 -10.09
N ILE A 90 -9.21 -4.41 -9.08
CA ILE A 90 -8.18 -5.24 -8.46
C ILE A 90 -8.40 -5.23 -6.95
N MET A 91 -8.57 -6.41 -6.37
CA MET A 91 -8.66 -6.67 -4.94
C MET A 91 -7.34 -7.27 -4.46
N ASP A 92 -6.88 -6.91 -3.28
CA ASP A 92 -5.70 -7.53 -2.66
C ASP A 92 -5.95 -8.99 -2.26
N GLU A 93 -4.87 -9.71 -1.96
CA GLU A 93 -4.93 -11.14 -1.59
C GLU A 93 -5.73 -11.34 -0.29
N GLU A 94 -5.50 -10.52 0.75
CA GLU A 94 -6.30 -10.54 1.98
C GLU A 94 -7.81 -10.34 1.71
N GLY A 95 -8.16 -9.37 0.85
CA GLY A 95 -9.53 -9.12 0.45
C GLY A 95 -10.16 -10.30 -0.27
N VAL A 96 -9.41 -10.95 -1.17
CA VAL A 96 -9.87 -12.15 -1.89
C VAL A 96 -9.99 -13.34 -0.96
N GLU A 97 -9.08 -13.54 -0.02
CA GLU A 97 -9.16 -14.60 0.98
C GLU A 97 -10.39 -14.42 1.86
N TYR A 98 -10.60 -13.21 2.36
CA TYR A 98 -11.78 -12.89 3.17
C TYR A 98 -13.07 -13.04 2.36
N LEU A 99 -13.09 -12.58 1.11
CA LEU A 99 -14.22 -12.79 0.19
C LEU A 99 -14.51 -14.29 0.06
N ASN A 100 -13.48 -15.10 -0.22
CA ASN A 100 -13.64 -16.53 -0.41
C ASN A 100 -13.89 -17.32 0.89
N SER A 101 -13.75 -16.71 2.07
CA SER A 101 -14.15 -17.31 3.36
C SER A 101 -15.63 -17.15 3.68
N GLN A 102 -16.36 -16.35 2.89
CA GLN A 102 -17.78 -16.11 3.08
C GLN A 102 -18.62 -17.31 2.58
N PRO A 103 -19.90 -17.42 2.96
CA PRO A 103 -20.69 -18.64 2.74
C PRO A 103 -20.86 -19.06 1.27
N LYS A 104 -21.02 -18.11 0.34
CA LYS A 104 -21.19 -18.39 -1.10
C LYS A 104 -20.58 -17.27 -1.94
N PRO A 105 -19.24 -17.22 -2.06
CA PRO A 105 -18.56 -16.12 -2.70
C PRO A 105 -18.48 -16.30 -4.20
N VAL A 106 -18.88 -15.28 -4.94
CA VAL A 106 -18.92 -15.33 -6.40
C VAL A 106 -18.56 -14.00 -7.03
N LEU A 107 -18.00 -14.10 -8.23
CA LEU A 107 -18.08 -13.02 -9.19
C LEU A 107 -19.44 -13.09 -9.88
N GLY A 108 -20.29 -12.08 -9.66
CA GLY A 108 -21.55 -11.88 -10.35
C GLY A 108 -21.36 -11.03 -11.60
N VAL A 109 -21.92 -11.48 -12.71
CA VAL A 109 -22.15 -10.66 -13.91
C VAL A 109 -23.65 -10.45 -14.01
N THR A 110 -24.11 -9.23 -13.76
CA THR A 110 -25.54 -8.94 -13.64
C THR A 110 -25.99 -8.04 -14.79
N HIS A 111 -26.78 -8.60 -15.70
CA HIS A 111 -27.35 -7.90 -16.84
C HIS A 111 -28.50 -6.98 -16.41
N PHE A 112 -29.41 -7.50 -15.58
CA PHE A 112 -30.62 -6.82 -15.16
C PHE A 112 -30.78 -6.85 -13.64
N SER A 113 -31.34 -5.78 -13.10
CA SER A 113 -31.84 -5.69 -11.72
C SER A 113 -33.35 -5.41 -11.75
N PRO A 114 -34.04 -5.43 -10.60
CA PRO A 114 -35.44 -5.02 -10.52
C PRO A 114 -35.72 -3.60 -11.04
N SER A 115 -34.71 -2.73 -11.12
CA SER A 115 -34.85 -1.34 -11.62
C SER A 115 -34.46 -1.18 -13.09
N GLY A 116 -34.08 -2.25 -13.79
CA GLY A 116 -33.74 -2.24 -15.21
C GLY A 116 -32.36 -2.80 -15.51
N GLU A 117 -31.78 -2.43 -16.65
CA GLU A 117 -30.43 -2.86 -17.01
C GLU A 117 -29.39 -2.31 -16.03
N GLN A 118 -28.65 -3.22 -15.39
CA GLN A 118 -27.61 -2.88 -14.42
C GLN A 118 -26.21 -2.98 -15.04
N ARG A 119 -25.96 -4.08 -15.77
CA ARG A 119 -24.73 -4.38 -16.51
C ARG A 119 -23.47 -4.26 -15.66
N SER A 120 -23.50 -4.93 -14.53
CA SER A 120 -22.46 -4.86 -13.52
C SER A 120 -21.57 -6.08 -13.50
N LEU A 121 -20.38 -5.85 -12.96
CA LEU A 121 -19.44 -6.87 -12.52
C LEU A 121 -19.29 -6.72 -11.01
N GLU A 122 -19.49 -7.80 -10.26
CA GLU A 122 -19.83 -7.71 -8.84
C GLU A 122 -19.07 -8.78 -8.04
N HIS A 123 -18.43 -8.39 -6.94
CA HIS A 123 -17.88 -9.36 -5.99
C HIS A 123 -18.88 -9.55 -4.86
N TRP A 124 -19.56 -10.69 -4.88
CA TRP A 124 -20.51 -11.09 -3.86
C TRP A 124 -19.77 -11.95 -2.85
N ALA A 125 -19.74 -11.49 -1.60
CA ALA A 125 -19.37 -12.32 -0.46
C ALA A 125 -20.43 -13.39 -0.20
N CYS A 126 -21.69 -13.03 -0.38
CA CYS A 126 -22.81 -13.92 -0.16
C CYS A 126 -23.77 -13.74 -1.33
N TRP A 127 -24.14 -14.82 -2.01
CA TRP A 127 -25.10 -14.78 -3.11
C TRP A 127 -26.48 -14.28 -2.66
N TYR A 128 -27.31 -13.83 -3.60
CA TYR A 128 -28.56 -13.13 -3.31
C TYR A 128 -29.57 -13.93 -2.46
N ASP A 129 -29.50 -15.25 -2.50
CA ASP A 129 -30.38 -16.18 -1.79
C ASP A 129 -29.78 -16.71 -0.48
N THR A 130 -28.54 -16.32 -0.18
CA THR A 130 -27.78 -16.85 0.95
C THR A 130 -27.69 -15.78 2.04
N SER A 131 -27.99 -16.16 3.28
CA SER A 131 -27.89 -15.28 4.44
C SER A 131 -26.47 -15.24 5.02
N VAL A 132 -26.05 -14.07 5.49
CA VAL A 132 -24.77 -13.86 6.19
C VAL A 132 -25.00 -13.50 7.65
N GLU A 133 -24.08 -13.93 8.52
CA GLU A 133 -24.02 -13.47 9.91
C GLU A 133 -22.76 -12.63 10.13
N ILE A 134 -22.94 -11.41 10.62
CA ILE A 134 -21.86 -10.46 10.91
C ILE A 134 -22.04 -9.95 12.32
N SER A 135 -21.02 -10.12 13.15
CA SER A 135 -21.06 -9.69 14.55
C SER A 135 -21.06 -8.16 14.66
N TRP A 136 -21.73 -7.65 15.70
CA TRP A 136 -21.65 -6.22 16.03
C TRP A 136 -20.19 -5.78 16.27
N GLY A 137 -19.83 -4.61 15.76
CA GLY A 137 -18.48 -4.05 15.94
C GLY A 137 -17.44 -4.56 14.94
N THR A 138 -17.84 -5.46 14.03
CA THR A 138 -16.93 -5.99 12.99
C THR A 138 -16.45 -4.87 12.06
N VAL A 139 -15.14 -4.86 11.80
CA VAL A 139 -14.50 -4.00 10.79
C VAL A 139 -13.90 -4.90 9.71
N HIS A 140 -14.25 -4.64 8.46
CA HIS A 140 -13.52 -5.19 7.31
C HIS A 140 -12.60 -4.13 6.73
N ALA A 141 -11.35 -4.49 6.52
CA ALA A 141 -10.36 -3.68 5.85
C ALA A 141 -9.80 -4.48 4.68
N TYR A 142 -9.83 -3.90 3.48
CA TYR A 142 -9.22 -4.50 2.28
C TYR A 142 -8.83 -3.39 1.31
N GLN A 143 -7.92 -3.70 0.39
CA GLN A 143 -7.51 -2.79 -0.66
C GLN A 143 -8.26 -3.08 -1.96
N LEU A 144 -8.79 -1.99 -2.52
CA LEU A 144 -9.48 -2.02 -3.80
C LEU A 144 -8.87 -0.97 -4.73
N VAL A 145 -8.59 -1.36 -5.96
CA VAL A 145 -8.22 -0.45 -7.05
C VAL A 145 -9.27 -0.54 -8.12
N LEU A 146 -9.85 0.60 -8.48
CA LEU A 146 -10.78 0.71 -9.60
C LEU A 146 -10.25 1.75 -10.57
N PHE A 147 -10.25 1.43 -11.85
CA PHE A 147 -9.79 2.36 -12.87
C PHE A 147 -10.46 2.09 -14.21
N MET A 148 -10.47 3.13 -15.04
CA MET A 148 -10.86 3.04 -16.43
C MET A 148 -9.61 2.83 -17.29
N PHE A 149 -9.75 2.07 -18.37
CA PHE A 149 -8.69 1.86 -19.34
C PHE A 149 -9.21 2.02 -20.76
N LYS A 150 -8.30 2.31 -21.69
CA LYS A 150 -8.60 2.34 -23.11
C LYS A 150 -8.42 0.92 -23.67
N PRO A 151 -9.44 0.31 -24.31
CA PRO A 151 -9.37 -1.08 -24.78
C PRO A 151 -8.41 -1.28 -25.96
N THR A 152 -8.05 -0.20 -26.65
CA THR A 152 -7.14 -0.21 -27.81
C THR A 152 -5.82 0.52 -27.52
N GLY A 153 -4.74 0.04 -28.15
CA GLY A 153 -3.38 0.53 -27.91
C GLY A 153 -2.75 -0.08 -26.65
N GLY A 154 -1.53 0.34 -26.29
CA GLY A 154 -0.83 -0.20 -25.12
C GLY A 154 -0.38 -1.65 -25.34
N ALA A 155 -0.74 -2.54 -24.40
CA ALA A 155 -0.38 -3.95 -24.41
C ALA A 155 -1.40 -4.84 -25.16
N ALA A 156 -2.61 -4.35 -25.41
CA ALA A 156 -3.64 -5.08 -26.14
C ALA A 156 -3.43 -5.04 -27.66
N ALA A 157 -3.46 -6.20 -28.32
CA ALA A 157 -3.33 -6.32 -29.77
C ALA A 157 -4.63 -5.96 -30.53
N SER A 158 -5.78 -6.17 -29.88
CA SER A 158 -7.10 -5.82 -30.39
C SER A 158 -7.99 -5.31 -29.24
N TRP A 159 -9.10 -4.63 -29.55
CA TRP A 159 -10.03 -4.21 -28.50
C TRP A 159 -10.66 -5.41 -27.77
N ARG A 160 -10.80 -6.57 -28.43
CA ARG A 160 -11.27 -7.82 -27.80
C ARG A 160 -10.28 -8.33 -26.74
N ASP A 161 -9.01 -7.95 -26.85
CA ASP A 161 -7.97 -8.22 -25.86
C ASP A 161 -7.77 -7.06 -24.87
N GLY A 162 -8.69 -6.09 -24.83
CA GLY A 162 -8.56 -4.87 -24.04
C GLY A 162 -8.28 -5.12 -22.56
N TRP A 163 -8.72 -6.26 -22.00
CA TRP A 163 -8.39 -6.67 -20.64
C TRP A 163 -6.89 -6.66 -20.33
N VAL A 164 -6.02 -6.93 -21.32
CA VAL A 164 -4.56 -6.93 -21.14
C VAL A 164 -4.07 -5.57 -20.65
N ASN A 165 -4.64 -4.47 -21.16
CA ASN A 165 -4.28 -3.11 -20.74
C ASN A 165 -4.60 -2.81 -19.28
N ALA A 166 -5.53 -3.55 -18.68
CA ALA A 166 -5.80 -3.47 -17.26
C ALA A 166 -5.04 -4.53 -16.45
N TYR A 167 -4.95 -5.75 -16.99
CA TYR A 167 -4.32 -6.88 -16.34
C TYR A 167 -2.83 -6.69 -16.11
N VAL A 168 -2.12 -5.92 -16.94
CA VAL A 168 -0.70 -5.57 -16.69
C VAL A 168 -0.47 -4.89 -15.34
N TYR A 169 -1.51 -4.29 -14.75
CA TYR A 169 -1.45 -3.72 -13.41
C TYR A 169 -1.83 -4.71 -12.32
N ALA A 170 -2.48 -5.83 -12.63
CA ALA A 170 -2.92 -6.84 -11.66
C ALA A 170 -1.78 -7.42 -10.82
N PRO A 171 -0.60 -7.78 -11.41
CA PRO A 171 0.54 -8.19 -10.62
C PRO A 171 0.94 -7.17 -9.58
N MET A 172 0.81 -5.86 -9.84
CA MET A 172 1.16 -4.80 -8.89
C MET A 172 0.34 -4.82 -7.57
N PHE A 173 -0.66 -5.68 -7.47
CA PHE A 173 -1.54 -5.81 -6.30
C PHE A 173 -1.69 -7.26 -5.78
N LEU A 174 -0.99 -8.23 -6.38
CA LEU A 174 -0.75 -9.54 -5.79
C LEU A 174 0.38 -9.38 -4.78
N GLU A 175 0.29 -9.77 -3.52
CA GLU A 175 1.38 -9.48 -2.57
C GLU A 175 2.75 -9.98 -3.04
N ALA A 176 2.80 -11.14 -3.71
CA ALA A 176 4.02 -11.73 -4.26
C ALA A 176 4.58 -11.05 -5.54
N TYR A 177 3.77 -10.30 -6.29
CA TYR A 177 4.18 -9.62 -7.54
C TYR A 177 3.89 -8.13 -7.56
N ALA A 178 3.25 -7.64 -6.49
CA ALA A 178 3.18 -6.25 -6.15
C ALA A 178 4.63 -5.79 -6.16
N PRO A 179 4.93 -4.56 -6.62
CA PRO A 179 6.21 -3.99 -6.28
C PRO A 179 6.35 -4.16 -4.76
N LEU A 180 7.20 -5.13 -4.40
CA LEU A 180 7.23 -5.70 -3.07
C LEU A 180 7.72 -4.59 -2.17
N GLN A 181 6.85 -4.25 -1.23
CA GLN A 181 7.21 -3.47 -0.09
C GLN A 181 7.34 -4.44 1.08
N GLU A 182 8.35 -5.32 1.00
CA GLU A 182 8.64 -6.28 2.06
C GLU A 182 9.04 -5.53 3.32
N TYR A 183 8.49 -5.95 4.45
CA TYR A 183 9.03 -5.75 5.79
C TYR A 183 9.48 -7.12 6.27
N GLY A 184 10.79 -7.28 6.44
CA GLY A 184 11.46 -8.58 6.50
C GLY A 184 10.83 -9.60 7.45
N THR A 185 10.50 -10.76 6.88
CA THR A 185 10.23 -12.02 7.59
C THR A 185 11.11 -13.15 7.04
N GLU A 186 12.38 -12.88 6.75
CA GLU A 186 13.44 -13.89 6.70
C GLU A 186 14.81 -13.20 6.56
N GLU A 187 15.87 -13.86 7.02
CA GLU A 187 17.22 -13.33 7.13
C GLU A 187 17.71 -12.68 5.81
N GLY A 188 17.86 -11.35 5.82
CA GLY A 188 18.62 -10.62 4.79
C GLY A 188 17.83 -9.82 3.75
N ALA A 189 16.55 -9.49 3.95
CA ALA A 189 15.77 -8.73 2.97
C ALA A 189 15.62 -7.23 3.28
N ALA A 190 16.26 -6.47 2.39
CA ALA A 190 16.13 -5.06 2.08
C ALA A 190 14.68 -4.52 2.02
N ALA A 191 14.11 -4.07 3.14
CA ALA A 191 12.75 -3.50 3.25
C ALA A 191 12.56 -1.99 2.94
N GLN A 192 11.54 -1.59 2.15
CA GLN A 192 11.24 -0.20 1.68
C GLN A 192 10.04 0.46 2.41
N ALA A 193 10.12 1.72 2.85
CA ALA A 193 9.10 2.51 3.58
C ALA A 193 7.77 2.70 2.86
N PRO A 194 6.65 2.62 3.58
CA PRO A 194 5.32 2.65 3.00
C PRO A 194 5.01 4.05 2.47
N GLY A 195 4.25 4.13 1.39
CA GLY A 195 3.48 5.35 1.15
C GLY A 195 2.50 5.54 2.31
N GLY A 196 2.84 6.34 3.32
CA GLY A 196 2.03 6.48 4.52
C GLY A 196 2.72 7.27 5.64
N SER A 197 2.01 7.44 6.75
CA SER A 197 2.58 7.99 7.97
C SER A 197 3.42 6.94 8.68
N PHE A 198 4.54 7.38 9.24
CA PHE A 198 5.57 6.47 9.75
C PHE A 198 6.26 7.09 10.96
N LYS A 199 6.38 6.31 12.04
CA LYS A 199 7.21 6.66 13.20
C LYS A 199 8.11 5.49 13.55
N LEU A 200 9.41 5.76 13.66
CA LEU A 200 10.37 4.85 14.26
C LEU A 200 11.18 5.55 15.34
N THR A 201 11.29 4.90 16.48
CA THR A 201 12.33 5.14 17.47
C THR A 201 13.08 3.84 17.69
N ALA A 202 14.39 3.84 17.46
CA ALA A 202 15.26 2.70 17.72
C ALA A 202 16.41 3.12 18.64
N GLU A 203 16.46 2.54 19.83
CA GLU A 203 17.58 2.66 20.79
C GLU A 203 18.54 1.47 20.60
N ARG A 204 18.95 1.23 19.36
CA ARG A 204 19.83 0.15 18.93
C ARG A 204 20.51 0.51 17.60
N PRO A 205 21.60 -0.17 17.21
CA PRO A 205 22.42 0.22 16.07
C PRO A 205 21.60 0.46 14.79
N GLY A 206 21.66 1.67 14.25
CA GLY A 206 21.00 2.02 13.00
C GLY A 206 21.85 2.87 12.06
N SER A 207 21.50 2.87 10.79
CA SER A 207 22.11 3.72 9.75
C SER A 207 21.07 4.25 8.78
N LEU A 208 21.31 5.45 8.25
CA LEU A 208 20.48 6.10 7.23
C LEU A 208 21.37 6.51 6.06
N SER A 209 21.07 6.05 4.85
CA SER A 209 21.85 6.36 3.65
C SER A 209 20.95 6.71 2.47
N GLY A 210 21.46 7.40 1.45
CA GLY A 210 20.72 7.69 0.21
C GLY A 210 20.43 9.18 0.03
N THR A 211 19.37 9.53 -0.72
CA THR A 211 19.11 10.94 -1.08
C THR A 211 17.71 11.38 -0.70
N LEU A 212 17.60 12.55 -0.07
CA LEU A 212 16.35 13.27 0.14
C LEU A 212 16.35 14.58 -0.65
N SER A 213 15.37 14.77 -1.52
CA SER A 213 15.24 15.95 -2.38
C SER A 213 13.88 16.63 -2.21
N PHE A 214 13.85 17.97 -2.15
CA PHE A 214 12.61 18.74 -2.08
C PHE A 214 12.82 20.20 -2.50
N LYS A 215 11.75 20.87 -2.95
CA LYS A 215 11.75 22.33 -3.08
C LYS A 215 11.42 22.99 -1.74
N ALA A 216 12.16 24.02 -1.37
CA ALA A 216 11.87 24.80 -0.18
C ALA A 216 10.64 25.69 -0.39
N ARG A 217 9.67 25.62 0.53
CA ARG A 217 8.48 26.47 0.56
C ARG A 217 8.73 27.79 1.28
N THR A 218 9.58 27.77 2.31
CA THR A 218 9.91 28.94 3.13
C THR A 218 11.40 29.24 3.09
N ARG A 219 11.75 30.48 3.47
CA ARG A 219 13.14 30.83 3.74
C ARG A 219 13.56 30.16 5.05
N GLY A 220 14.70 29.47 5.03
CA GLY A 220 15.24 28.78 6.19
C GLY A 220 16.75 28.71 6.18
N ARG A 221 17.29 27.96 7.15
CA ARG A 221 18.71 27.62 7.22
C ARG A 221 18.87 26.15 7.55
N ILE A 222 19.92 25.55 6.98
CA ILE A 222 20.49 24.28 7.39
C ILE A 222 21.79 24.62 8.11
N ILE A 223 21.86 24.31 9.40
CA ILE A 223 23.04 24.54 10.22
C ILE A 223 23.78 23.21 10.28
N THR A 224 25.00 23.21 9.77
CA THR A 224 25.90 22.07 9.76
C THR A 224 27.02 22.29 10.79
N SER A 225 27.85 21.27 11.02
CA SER A 225 29.08 21.36 11.83
C SER A 225 30.00 22.50 11.35
N GLU A 226 30.12 22.71 10.04
CA GLU A 226 31.07 23.64 9.44
C GLU A 226 30.45 24.98 9.00
N ALA A 227 29.17 24.99 8.63
CA ALA A 227 28.56 26.12 7.93
C ALA A 227 27.08 26.33 8.24
N ARG A 228 26.62 27.57 7.98
CA ARG A 228 25.20 27.94 8.01
C ARG A 228 24.71 28.20 6.60
N ILE A 229 24.07 27.22 6.00
CA ILE A 229 23.57 27.28 4.63
C ILE A 229 22.20 27.95 4.61
N ARG A 230 22.04 28.98 3.76
CA ARG A 230 20.77 29.68 3.58
C ARG A 230 19.98 29.03 2.45
N VAL A 231 18.69 28.79 2.69
CA VAL A 231 17.76 28.25 1.70
C VAL A 231 16.64 29.25 1.47
N ARG A 232 16.30 29.51 0.21
CA ARG A 232 15.25 30.44 -0.22
C ARG A 232 14.03 29.65 -0.72
N PRO A 233 12.82 30.24 -0.67
CA PRO A 233 11.66 29.65 -1.32
C PRO A 233 11.94 29.38 -2.80
N GLY A 234 11.59 28.18 -3.26
CA GLY A 234 11.81 27.70 -4.63
C GLY A 234 13.13 26.96 -4.85
N ASP A 235 14.10 27.08 -3.95
CA ASP A 235 15.37 26.34 -4.05
C ASP A 235 15.11 24.84 -3.98
N LEU A 236 15.71 24.08 -4.89
CA LEU A 236 15.82 22.63 -4.79
C LEU A 236 16.92 22.28 -3.79
N VAL A 237 16.56 21.60 -2.71
CA VAL A 237 17.48 21.10 -1.69
C VAL A 237 17.64 19.60 -1.91
N GLU A 238 18.88 19.12 -1.93
CA GLU A 238 19.20 17.70 -1.99
C GLU A 238 20.19 17.37 -0.87
N LEU A 239 19.86 16.37 -0.07
CA LEU A 239 20.67 15.83 1.00
C LEU A 239 21.11 14.43 0.58
N VAL A 240 22.41 14.23 0.37
CA VAL A 240 23.01 12.91 0.22
C VAL A 240 23.45 12.48 1.61
N VAL A 241 22.65 11.63 2.24
CA VAL A 241 22.82 11.14 3.61
C VAL A 241 23.69 9.89 3.59
N ASP A 242 24.59 9.80 4.57
CA ASP A 242 25.44 8.64 4.83
C ASP A 242 25.76 8.59 6.33
N ASP A 243 24.78 8.23 7.14
CA ASP A 243 24.84 8.33 8.61
C ASP A 243 24.80 6.95 9.26
N SER A 244 25.74 6.69 10.16
CA SER A 244 25.80 5.49 11.01
C SER A 244 25.78 5.77 12.52
N ASP A 245 25.74 7.04 12.90
CA ASP A 245 26.03 7.49 14.27
C ASP A 245 24.77 7.82 15.06
N GLY A 246 23.61 7.81 14.41
CA GLY A 246 22.35 8.13 15.06
C GLY A 246 21.98 9.57 14.84
N GLY A 247 20.68 9.78 14.62
CA GLY A 247 20.16 11.11 14.33
C GLY A 247 18.64 11.13 14.36
N LEU A 248 18.12 12.32 14.06
CA LEU A 248 16.69 12.57 13.95
C LEU A 248 16.37 13.17 12.59
N LEU A 249 15.41 12.55 11.91
CA LEU A 249 14.81 13.06 10.70
C LEU A 249 13.29 13.06 10.86
N ALA A 250 12.70 14.26 10.85
CA ALA A 250 11.25 14.41 10.90
C ALA A 250 10.75 15.41 9.86
N MET A 251 9.65 15.07 9.19
CA MET A 251 8.97 15.96 8.26
C MET A 251 7.46 15.96 8.53
N GLY A 252 6.91 17.10 8.95
CA GLY A 252 5.48 17.27 9.19
C GLY A 252 4.66 17.31 7.90
N PHE A 253 3.34 17.06 7.99
CA PHE A 253 2.40 17.16 6.86
C PHE A 253 2.37 18.57 6.23
N ASP A 254 2.71 19.60 7.01
CA ASP A 254 2.80 20.99 6.56
C ASP A 254 4.14 21.33 5.88
N GLY A 255 5.02 20.33 5.78
CA GLY A 255 6.36 20.40 5.23
C GLY A 255 7.44 20.82 6.22
N TYR A 256 7.13 21.06 7.50
CA TYR A 256 8.14 21.42 8.49
C TYR A 256 9.21 20.32 8.60
N LEU A 257 10.47 20.68 8.32
CA LEU A 257 11.59 19.74 8.33
C LEU A 257 12.44 19.97 9.58
N SER A 258 12.63 18.92 10.37
CA SER A 258 13.60 18.84 11.46
C SER A 258 14.63 17.77 11.13
N LEU A 259 15.89 18.17 11.06
CA LEU A 259 17.04 17.28 10.97
C LEU A 259 17.94 17.64 12.14
N GLN A 260 18.42 16.66 12.90
CA GLN A 260 19.36 16.87 14.00
C GLN A 260 20.34 15.71 14.04
N GLU A 261 21.62 16.04 14.14
CA GLU A 261 22.72 15.06 14.21
C GLU A 261 22.65 14.05 13.04
N VAL A 262 22.45 14.56 11.82
CA VAL A 262 22.41 13.71 10.62
C VAL A 262 23.60 14.01 9.73
N HIS A 263 24.48 13.04 9.55
CA HIS A 263 25.61 13.10 8.64
C HIS A 263 25.16 13.15 7.18
N VAL A 264 25.71 14.10 6.42
CA VAL A 264 25.51 14.22 4.98
C VAL A 264 26.84 14.25 4.24
N ALA A 265 27.03 13.28 3.35
CA ALA A 265 28.15 13.23 2.43
C ALA A 265 28.15 14.45 1.49
N GLU A 266 26.97 14.86 1.01
CA GLU A 266 26.81 16.08 0.22
C GLU A 266 25.48 16.79 0.51
N LEU A 267 25.55 18.11 0.63
CA LEU A 267 24.39 19.01 0.61
C LEU A 267 24.43 19.86 -0.66
N ARG A 268 23.37 19.76 -1.48
CA ARG A 268 23.24 20.51 -2.73
C ARG A 268 22.06 21.47 -2.68
N ILE A 269 22.25 22.65 -3.26
CA ILE A 269 21.20 23.65 -3.47
C ILE A 269 21.17 24.00 -4.96
N ASN A 270 20.04 23.75 -5.62
CA ASN A 270 19.85 23.92 -7.05
C ASN A 270 20.94 23.19 -7.88
N GLY A 271 21.27 21.95 -7.48
CA GLY A 271 22.29 21.11 -8.11
C GLY A 271 23.74 21.51 -7.79
N ARG A 272 23.99 22.60 -7.06
CA ARG A 272 25.33 22.99 -6.62
C ARG A 272 25.64 22.45 -5.24
N VAL A 273 26.76 21.73 -5.09
CA VAL A 273 27.29 21.33 -3.79
C VAL A 273 27.67 22.57 -2.97
N VAL A 274 27.12 22.68 -1.76
CA VAL A 274 27.36 23.80 -0.84
C VAL A 274 27.99 23.36 0.49
N ALA A 275 27.95 22.07 0.81
CA ALA A 275 28.73 21.44 1.87
C ALA A 275 28.95 19.96 1.53
N THR A 276 30.02 19.38 2.04
CA THR A 276 30.41 17.98 1.87
C THR A 276 30.93 17.46 3.19
N ASP A 277 30.59 16.22 3.53
CA ASP A 277 31.12 15.54 4.73
C ASP A 277 30.87 16.35 6.01
N VAL A 278 29.60 16.60 6.32
CA VAL A 278 29.19 17.44 7.46
C VAL A 278 27.99 16.87 8.19
N ASP A 279 27.89 17.15 9.49
CA ASP A 279 26.71 16.82 10.29
C ASP A 279 25.71 17.97 10.29
N ILE A 280 24.44 17.69 9.99
CA ILE A 280 23.36 18.65 10.16
C ILE A 280 22.99 18.72 11.64
N VAL A 281 23.46 19.76 12.31
CA VAL A 281 23.14 20.04 13.72
C VAL A 281 21.66 20.38 13.88
N LYS A 282 21.12 21.27 13.02
CA LYS A 282 19.68 21.59 13.01
C LYS A 282 19.23 22.32 11.76
N THR A 283 17.93 22.26 11.48
CA THR A 283 17.23 23.15 10.55
C THR A 283 16.47 24.26 11.28
N THR A 284 16.35 25.44 10.66
CA THR A 284 15.55 26.54 11.23
C THR A 284 14.69 27.20 10.15
N GLY A 285 13.37 27.31 10.39
CA GLY A 285 12.43 28.01 9.52
C GLY A 285 12.22 27.37 8.14
N LEU A 286 12.77 26.18 7.90
CA LEU A 286 12.71 25.49 6.62
C LEU A 286 11.46 24.59 6.57
N LYS A 287 10.62 24.83 5.57
CA LYS A 287 9.54 23.93 5.19
C LYS A 287 9.78 23.42 3.77
N ALA A 288 9.71 22.12 3.56
CA ALA A 288 9.64 21.50 2.24
C ALA A 288 8.26 21.78 1.61
N GLN A 289 8.20 21.77 0.28
CA GLN A 289 6.95 21.67 -0.46
C GLN A 289 6.61 20.18 -0.61
N PRO A 290 5.57 19.66 0.09
CA PRO A 290 5.34 18.21 0.18
C PRO A 290 5.21 17.51 -1.18
N SER A 291 4.57 18.16 -2.16
CA SER A 291 4.38 17.62 -3.52
C SER A 291 5.67 17.47 -4.34
N THR A 292 6.80 17.96 -3.83
CA THR A 292 8.10 17.92 -4.52
C THR A 292 9.11 17.01 -3.81
N VAL A 293 8.71 16.41 -2.68
CA VAL A 293 9.59 15.53 -1.92
C VAL A 293 9.81 14.24 -2.70
N SER A 294 11.07 13.93 -2.96
CA SER A 294 11.53 12.68 -3.55
C SER A 294 12.60 12.09 -2.63
N SER A 295 12.60 10.77 -2.45
CA SER A 295 13.50 10.12 -1.51
C SER A 295 13.94 8.75 -2.02
N SER A 296 15.24 8.49 -1.93
CA SER A 296 15.86 7.17 -2.03
C SER A 296 16.48 6.73 -0.71
N LEU A 297 16.22 7.47 0.39
CA LEU A 297 16.78 7.18 1.70
C LEU A 297 16.46 5.75 2.14
N LYS A 298 17.46 4.99 2.58
CA LYS A 298 17.45 3.66 3.17
C LYS A 298 17.85 3.77 4.65
N LEU A 299 16.94 3.42 5.53
CA LEU A 299 17.18 3.22 6.96
C LEU A 299 17.38 1.73 7.23
N VAL A 300 18.34 1.40 8.07
CA VAL A 300 18.61 0.04 8.56
C VAL A 300 18.74 0.10 10.06
N VAL A 301 18.04 -0.77 10.79
CA VAL A 301 18.19 -0.94 12.24
C VAL A 301 18.46 -2.40 12.54
N THR A 302 19.48 -2.65 13.33
CA THR A 302 20.03 -3.97 13.64
C THR A 302 20.24 -4.12 15.16
N GLY A 303 20.70 -5.30 15.59
CA GLY A 303 21.00 -5.56 16.99
C GLY A 303 19.77 -5.65 17.88
N GLU A 304 19.99 -5.65 19.19
CA GLU A 304 18.96 -5.70 20.22
C GLU A 304 18.80 -4.33 20.89
N GLY A 305 17.55 -3.97 21.18
CA GLY A 305 17.24 -2.81 22.01
C GLY A 305 15.79 -2.37 21.86
N TYR A 306 15.42 -1.32 22.58
CA TYR A 306 14.07 -0.77 22.48
C TYR A 306 13.78 -0.28 21.06
N THR A 307 12.61 -0.67 20.56
CA THR A 307 12.11 -0.30 19.25
C THR A 307 10.64 0.04 19.37
N TYR A 308 10.28 1.22 18.87
CA TYR A 308 8.90 1.60 18.59
C TYR A 308 8.75 1.78 17.09
N LEU A 309 7.85 1.02 16.47
CA LEU A 309 7.56 1.07 15.04
C LEU A 309 6.05 1.20 14.84
N GLU A 310 5.61 2.33 14.28
CA GLU A 310 4.21 2.59 13.93
C GLU A 310 4.11 2.94 12.44
N VAL A 311 3.24 2.23 11.74
CA VAL A 311 3.01 2.39 10.30
C VAL A 311 1.52 2.63 10.06
N GLY A 312 1.17 3.78 9.49
CA GLY A 312 -0.22 4.11 9.15
C GLY A 312 -1.19 4.06 10.35
N GLY A 313 -0.69 4.40 11.55
CA GLY A 313 -1.44 4.34 12.81
C GLY A 313 -1.48 2.97 13.50
N THR A 314 -0.89 1.93 12.90
CA THR A 314 -0.76 0.59 13.50
C THR A 314 0.62 0.43 14.12
N VAL A 315 0.66 0.11 15.41
CA VAL A 315 1.91 -0.23 16.11
C VAL A 315 2.30 -1.66 15.76
N LEU A 316 3.45 -1.83 15.12
CA LEU A 316 4.02 -3.13 14.73
C LEU A 316 4.99 -3.65 15.78
N ILE A 317 5.75 -2.76 16.42
CA ILE A 317 6.71 -3.09 17.47
C ILE A 317 6.60 -2.01 18.56
N ASP A 318 6.50 -2.44 19.81
CA ASP A 318 6.63 -1.57 20.98
C ASP A 318 7.29 -2.38 22.10
N GLY A 319 8.58 -2.16 22.30
CA GLY A 319 9.37 -2.88 23.29
C GLY A 319 10.74 -3.29 22.77
N ASN A 320 11.39 -4.19 23.52
CA ASN A 320 12.69 -4.73 23.11
C ASN A 320 12.54 -5.59 21.85
N SER A 321 13.41 -5.38 20.86
CA SER A 321 13.38 -6.12 19.61
C SER A 321 14.80 -6.41 19.10
N THR A 322 14.97 -7.60 18.55
CA THR A 322 16.18 -8.02 17.81
C THR A 322 15.94 -8.03 16.29
N GLN A 323 14.72 -7.74 15.85
CA GLN A 323 14.31 -7.86 14.46
C GLN A 323 15.08 -6.87 13.58
N LEU A 324 15.67 -7.33 12.47
CA LEU A 324 16.21 -6.45 11.43
C LEU A 324 15.08 -5.60 10.85
N ILE A 325 15.28 -4.28 10.82
CA ILE A 325 14.34 -3.35 10.17
C ILE A 325 15.08 -2.66 9.05
N GLU A 326 14.59 -2.80 7.84
CA GLU A 326 15.06 -2.01 6.70
C GLU A 326 13.89 -1.17 6.18
N ILE A 327 14.15 0.09 5.82
CA ILE A 327 13.11 1.03 5.37
C ILE A 327 13.72 1.99 4.33
N TYR A 328 13.57 1.76 3.03
CA TYR A 328 13.92 2.73 1.97
C TYR A 328 12.80 3.66 1.43
N GLY A 329 13.11 4.64 0.58
CA GLY A 329 12.09 5.51 -0.02
C GLY A 329 11.35 6.38 0.99
N VAL A 330 11.97 6.58 2.16
CA VAL A 330 11.45 7.28 3.33
C VAL A 330 10.96 8.68 2.95
N ARG A 331 9.65 8.91 2.99
CA ARG A 331 9.00 10.19 2.68
C ARG A 331 7.73 10.39 3.51
N PRO A 332 7.31 11.64 3.79
CA PRO A 332 6.01 11.88 4.44
C PRO A 332 4.85 11.43 3.54
N GLY A 333 3.87 10.74 4.13
CA GLY A 333 2.65 10.30 3.45
C GLY A 333 1.37 10.91 4.03
N GLY A 334 0.48 11.39 3.15
CA GLY A 334 -0.89 11.76 3.52
C GLY A 334 -1.04 13.00 4.40
N ARG A 335 -1.87 12.92 5.44
CA ARG A 335 -2.18 14.01 6.39
C ARG A 335 -1.32 14.00 7.65
N GLU A 336 -0.43 13.02 7.80
CA GLU A 336 0.40 12.87 8.98
C GLU A 336 1.89 12.97 8.59
N GLY A 337 2.72 13.33 9.55
CA GLY A 337 4.16 13.49 9.31
C GLY A 337 4.92 12.16 9.28
N MET A 338 6.21 12.29 9.04
CA MET A 338 7.21 11.24 9.18
C MET A 338 8.14 11.59 10.33
N TYR A 339 8.51 10.59 11.14
CA TYR A 339 9.44 10.73 12.25
C TYR A 339 10.37 9.51 12.31
N ILE A 340 11.67 9.75 12.34
CA ILE A 340 12.69 8.72 12.49
C ILE A 340 13.71 9.20 13.51
N SER A 341 13.97 8.37 14.50
CA SER A 341 15.06 8.49 15.46
C SER A 341 15.81 7.16 15.52
N TRP A 342 17.11 7.19 15.25
CA TRP A 342 18.01 6.03 15.37
C TRP A 342 19.22 6.41 16.21
N SER A 343 19.89 5.43 16.81
CA SER A 343 21.11 5.64 17.59
C SER A 343 22.29 4.92 16.96
N ALA A 344 23.50 5.44 17.19
CA ALA A 344 24.73 4.68 17.02
C ALA A 344 24.65 3.32 17.72
N ALA A 345 25.44 2.38 17.23
CA ALA A 345 25.73 1.19 18.00
C ALA A 345 26.30 1.57 19.37
N LEU A 346 25.67 1.12 20.47
CA LEU A 346 26.43 0.86 21.69
C LEU A 346 27.23 -0.42 21.47
N THR A 347 28.24 -0.37 20.60
CA THR A 347 29.35 -1.32 20.67
C THR A 347 30.21 -0.93 21.87
N GLU A 348 29.71 -1.22 23.07
CA GLU A 348 30.46 -1.50 24.31
C GLU A 348 29.51 -1.48 25.51
N ALA A 349 29.15 -2.67 26.00
CA ALA A 349 29.18 -3.07 27.41
C ALA A 349 28.17 -4.19 27.73
N PHE A 350 28.49 -5.45 27.39
CA PHE A 350 28.18 -6.61 28.23
C PHE A 350 29.18 -7.76 27.92
N GLY A 351 30.39 -7.67 28.47
CA GLY A 351 30.99 -8.85 29.10
C GLY A 351 30.19 -9.09 30.39
N VAL A 352 29.78 -10.30 30.78
CA VAL A 352 30.53 -11.48 31.24
C VAL A 352 29.44 -12.57 31.35
N ALA A 353 29.62 -13.83 30.92
CA ALA A 353 30.26 -14.83 31.75
C ALA A 353 30.76 -16.06 30.99
N GLU A 354 31.95 -16.47 31.43
CA GLU A 354 32.65 -17.73 31.22
C GLU A 354 31.72 -18.95 31.17
N ARG A 355 31.98 -19.83 30.20
CA ARG A 355 31.72 -21.25 30.37
C ARG A 355 33.01 -21.88 30.86
N VAL A 356 33.10 -22.09 32.17
CA VAL A 356 34.06 -23.02 32.76
C VAL A 356 33.58 -24.43 32.44
N GLU A 357 34.40 -25.18 31.69
CA GLU A 357 34.24 -26.63 31.58
C GLU A 357 34.60 -27.27 32.91
N ILE A 358 33.70 -28.13 33.43
CA ILE A 358 34.07 -29.14 34.41
C ILE A 358 33.62 -30.49 33.84
N GLU A 359 34.62 -31.28 33.43
CA GLU A 359 34.49 -32.72 33.21
C GLU A 359 34.11 -33.40 34.54
N GLY A 360 33.16 -34.34 34.46
CA GLY A 360 32.77 -35.25 35.52
C GLY A 360 32.15 -36.50 34.94
#